data_AF-A0A8T7DV29-F1
#
_entry.id   AF-A0A8T7DV29-F1
#
_cell.length_a   1.000
_cell.length_b   1.000
_cell.length_c   1.000
_cell.angle_alpha   90.00
_cell.angle_beta   90.00
_cell.angle_gamma   90.00
#
_symmetry.space_group_name_H-M   'P 1'
#
loop_
_entity.id
_entity.type
_entity.pdbx_description
1 polymer ?
#
loop_
_entity_poly.entity_id
_entity_poly.type
_entity_poly.pdbx_seq_one_letter_code
_entity_poly.pdbx_strand_id
1 'polypeptide(L)'
;GTHNDFLFKVVIDRAVSYSDYDVTLFMKFSNQGDGLVEYSPDISKGKSLLRFPHHAPVQGYIGELVQHYERTPGVSVTGRSGYPEYDTNYFFRVRTELDMDENVIGGLYGKIHGEIKLTNFIPSTKDEKPTLSFNYYLNPNNNDTNIEYDPEKNLYKDVPHRLKVTNP
;
A
#
# COMPACT_ATOMS: atom_id res chain seq x y z
N GLY A 1 -8.36 3.61 -20.44
CA GLY A 1 -7.50 2.48 -20.83
C GLY A 1 -7.01 1.77 -19.58
N THR A 2 -6.18 0.74 -19.72
CA THR A 2 -5.46 0.13 -18.58
C THR A 2 -4.27 1.00 -18.21
N HIS A 3 -4.09 1.30 -16.91
CA HIS A 3 -2.96 2.08 -16.39
C HIS A 3 -2.18 1.23 -15.39
N ASN A 4 -0.86 1.18 -15.55
CA ASN A 4 0.02 0.50 -14.61
C ASN A 4 0.49 1.52 -13.59
N ASP A 5 -0.24 1.72 -12.50
CA ASP A 5 0.11 2.75 -11.50
C ASP A 5 1.15 2.22 -10.49
N PHE A 6 1.06 0.92 -10.15
CA PHE A 6 1.96 0.23 -9.22
C PHE A 6 2.68 -0.92 -9.91
N LEU A 7 3.98 -1.05 -9.64
CA LEU A 7 4.82 -2.14 -10.12
C LEU A 7 5.37 -2.92 -8.94
N PHE A 8 5.13 -4.23 -8.92
CA PHE A 8 5.57 -5.10 -7.84
C PHE A 8 6.57 -6.14 -8.35
N LYS A 9 7.61 -6.38 -7.55
CA LYS A 9 8.57 -7.46 -7.77
C LYS A 9 8.81 -8.16 -6.44
N VAL A 10 8.71 -9.49 -6.45
CA VAL A 10 9.06 -10.33 -5.30
C VAL A 10 10.37 -11.04 -5.61
N VAL A 11 11.31 -10.98 -4.68
CA VAL A 11 12.56 -11.76 -4.68
C VAL A 11 12.48 -12.73 -3.52
N ILE A 12 12.64 -14.02 -3.82
CA ILE A 12 12.65 -15.10 -2.82
C ILE A 12 14.07 -15.63 -2.79
N ASP A 13 14.84 -15.21 -1.79
CA ASP A 13 16.20 -15.71 -1.58
C ASP A 13 16.16 -17.07 -0.86
N ARG A 14 15.20 -17.25 0.06
CA ARG A 14 14.95 -18.51 0.76
C ARG A 14 13.46 -18.66 1.11
N ALA A 15 12.88 -19.84 0.91
CA ALA A 15 11.50 -20.13 1.32
C ALA A 15 11.34 -21.64 1.59
N VAL A 16 11.79 -22.09 2.76
CA VAL A 16 11.75 -23.52 3.15
C VAL A 16 10.49 -23.82 3.95
N SER A 17 10.13 -22.95 4.89
CA SER A 17 8.95 -23.09 5.76
C SER A 17 8.56 -21.73 6.36
N TYR A 18 7.39 -21.62 7.00
CA TYR A 18 6.97 -20.36 7.64
C TYR A 18 7.85 -19.98 8.86
N SER A 19 8.76 -20.86 9.27
CA SER A 19 9.82 -20.63 10.25
C SER A 19 11.21 -20.41 9.63
N ASP A 20 11.34 -20.52 8.30
CA ASP A 20 12.60 -20.39 7.57
C ASP A 20 12.38 -19.80 6.17
N TYR A 21 12.52 -18.48 6.06
CA TYR A 21 12.38 -17.74 4.82
C TYR A 21 13.19 -16.44 4.82
N ASP A 22 13.46 -15.94 3.62
CA ASP A 22 14.07 -14.65 3.32
C ASP A 22 13.49 -14.16 1.99
N VAL A 23 12.64 -13.14 2.07
CA VAL A 23 11.83 -12.65 0.95
C VAL A 23 11.77 -11.13 0.96
N THR A 24 11.98 -10.53 -0.20
CA THR A 24 11.87 -9.08 -0.38
C THR A 24 10.76 -8.72 -1.37
N LEU A 25 9.84 -7.86 -0.95
CA LEU A 25 8.86 -7.21 -1.81
C LEU A 25 9.37 -5.81 -2.18
N PHE A 26 9.48 -5.56 -3.48
CA PHE A 26 9.73 -4.24 -4.05
C PHE A 26 8.43 -3.72 -4.65
N MET A 27 8.08 -2.48 -4.32
CA MET A 27 7.01 -1.72 -4.93
C MET A 27 7.60 -0.43 -5.49
N LYS A 28 7.27 -0.12 -6.75
CA LYS A 28 7.64 1.13 -7.43
C LYS A 28 6.44 1.72 -8.14
N PHE A 29 6.53 3.01 -8.45
CA PHE A 29 5.53 3.71 -9.23
C PHE A 29 6.02 3.90 -10.67
N SER A 30 5.08 3.92 -11.62
CA SER A 30 5.43 3.97 -13.04
C SER A 30 5.84 5.36 -13.53
N ASN A 31 5.35 6.43 -12.90
CA ASN A 31 5.63 7.81 -13.32
C ASN A 31 6.51 8.53 -12.31
N GLN A 32 7.28 9.51 -12.81
CA GLN A 32 7.98 10.47 -11.95
C GLN A 32 6.97 11.28 -11.14
N GLY A 33 7.28 11.52 -9.87
CA GLY A 33 6.42 12.26 -8.94
C GLY A 33 5.29 11.43 -8.32
N ASP A 34 5.01 10.23 -8.83
CA ASP A 34 4.17 9.26 -8.13
C ASP A 34 4.89 8.74 -6.88
N GLY A 35 4.13 8.27 -5.88
CA GLY A 35 4.74 7.75 -4.67
C GLY A 35 3.75 7.39 -3.58
N LEU A 36 4.31 7.06 -2.41
CA LEU A 36 3.56 6.88 -1.17
C LEU A 36 4.18 7.62 0.02
N VAL A 37 3.36 7.84 1.04
CA VAL A 37 3.76 8.36 2.34
C VAL A 37 3.23 7.40 3.40
N GLU A 38 4.12 6.88 4.25
CA GLU A 38 3.70 6.07 5.40
C GLU A 38 2.96 6.95 6.41
N TYR A 39 1.86 6.43 6.95
CA TYR A 39 1.04 7.07 7.95
C TYR A 39 0.75 6.11 9.09
N SER A 40 1.18 6.47 10.29
CA SER A 40 0.85 5.73 11.52
C SER A 40 -0.02 6.64 12.40
N PRO A 41 -1.28 6.26 12.66
CA PRO A 41 -2.15 7.07 13.51
C PRO A 41 -1.63 7.10 14.95
N ASP A 42 -1.76 8.25 15.61
CA ASP A 42 -1.42 8.37 17.04
C ASP A 42 -2.47 7.64 17.90
N ILE A 43 -2.15 6.40 18.25
CA ILE A 43 -2.99 5.50 19.06
C ILE A 43 -3.09 5.93 20.54
N SER A 44 -2.15 6.76 21.03
CA SER A 44 -2.11 7.20 22.42
C SER A 44 -3.30 8.08 22.81
N LYS A 45 -4.01 8.62 21.81
CA LYS A 45 -5.16 9.52 21.99
C LYS A 45 -6.52 8.82 21.91
N GLY A 46 -6.57 7.49 22.04
CA GLY A 46 -7.83 6.72 22.04
C GLY A 46 -8.60 6.79 20.72
N LYS A 47 -7.90 7.05 19.61
CA LYS A 47 -8.50 7.15 18.27
C LYS A 47 -8.53 5.78 17.60
N SER A 48 -9.59 5.53 16.84
CA SER A 48 -9.71 4.36 15.97
C SER A 48 -8.51 4.26 15.04
N LEU A 49 -7.91 3.07 14.97
CA LEU A 49 -6.82 2.70 14.05
C LEU A 49 -7.15 2.97 12.57
N LEU A 50 -8.44 3.13 12.25
CA LEU A 50 -8.95 3.34 10.90
C LEU A 50 -8.99 4.83 10.49
N ARG A 51 -8.59 5.77 11.36
CA ARG A 51 -8.70 7.21 11.07
C ARG A 51 -7.50 7.76 10.31
N PHE A 52 -7.68 7.87 9.00
CA PHE A 52 -6.93 8.82 8.20
C PHE A 52 -7.41 10.26 8.44
N PRO A 53 -6.54 11.27 8.26
CA PRO A 53 -6.93 12.65 7.97
C PRO A 53 -7.91 12.75 6.79
N HIS A 54 -8.66 13.85 6.69
CA HIS A 54 -9.54 14.10 5.54
C HIS A 54 -8.76 14.31 4.24
N HIS A 55 -7.56 14.90 4.34
CA HIS A 55 -6.71 15.23 3.19
C HIS A 55 -5.38 14.48 3.24
N ALA A 56 -4.94 14.02 2.07
CA ALA A 56 -3.58 13.53 1.85
C ALA A 56 -2.55 14.67 1.96
N PRO A 57 -1.31 14.38 2.39
CA PRO A 57 -0.23 15.34 2.31
C PRO A 57 0.07 15.70 0.85
N VAL A 58 0.68 16.86 0.61
CA VAL A 58 1.09 17.29 -0.76
C VAL A 58 2.56 16.97 -1.07
N GLN A 59 3.34 16.63 -0.04
CA GLN A 59 4.78 16.40 -0.09
C GLN A 59 5.17 15.13 0.69
N GLY A 60 6.42 14.70 0.55
CA GLY A 60 6.99 13.55 1.27
C GLY A 60 6.80 12.21 0.57
N TYR A 61 6.23 12.20 -0.64
CA TYR A 61 6.02 11.00 -1.43
C TYR A 61 7.34 10.38 -1.86
N ILE A 62 7.52 9.10 -1.53
CA ILE A 62 8.65 8.27 -1.99
C ILE A 62 8.20 7.40 -3.16
N GLY A 63 9.04 7.33 -4.20
CA GLY A 63 8.74 6.58 -5.43
C GLY A 63 8.99 5.07 -5.35
N GLU A 64 9.49 4.57 -4.21
CA GLU A 64 9.70 3.15 -3.98
C GLU A 64 9.48 2.77 -2.51
N LEU A 65 9.02 1.54 -2.31
CA LEU A 65 8.90 0.87 -1.02
C LEU A 65 9.55 -0.50 -1.12
N VAL A 66 10.38 -0.83 -0.13
CA VAL A 66 11.03 -2.12 0.00
C VAL A 66 10.65 -2.72 1.34
N GLN A 67 10.01 -3.90 1.32
CA GLN A 67 9.64 -4.65 2.52
C GLN A 67 10.43 -5.95 2.53
N HIS A 68 11.23 -6.15 3.57
CA HIS A 68 12.05 -7.34 3.77
C HIS A 68 11.46 -8.20 4.88
N TYR A 69 11.21 -9.47 4.57
CA TYR A 69 10.62 -10.47 5.44
C TYR A 69 11.66 -11.58 5.66
N GLU A 70 12.17 -11.73 6.88
CA GLU A 70 13.12 -12.79 7.22
C GLU A 70 12.68 -13.57 8.46
N ARG A 71 12.82 -14.90 8.39
CA ARG A 71 12.86 -15.80 9.53
C ARG A 71 13.97 -16.82 9.35
N THR A 72 14.76 -16.99 10.40
CA THR A 72 15.85 -17.96 10.44
C THR A 72 15.65 -18.87 11.66
N PRO A 73 15.59 -20.21 11.49
CA PRO A 73 15.39 -21.14 12.60
C PRO A 73 16.43 -20.96 13.71
N GLY A 74 15.99 -20.96 14.97
CA GLY A 74 16.87 -20.81 16.13
C GLY A 74 17.39 -19.39 16.34
N VAL A 75 17.14 -18.45 15.43
CA VAL A 75 17.42 -17.02 15.62
C VAL A 75 16.17 -16.37 16.20
N SER A 76 16.29 -15.85 17.43
CA SER A 76 15.24 -15.01 17.99
C SER A 76 15.16 -13.72 17.18
N VAL A 77 13.97 -13.36 16.73
CA VAL A 77 13.75 -12.07 16.06
C VAL A 77 13.92 -10.96 17.10
N THR A 78 15.15 -10.45 17.24
CA THR A 78 15.47 -9.34 18.15
C THR A 78 15.24 -8.02 17.42
N GLY A 79 14.05 -7.44 17.58
CA GLY A 79 13.65 -6.19 16.92
C GLY A 79 12.70 -6.41 15.75
N ARG A 80 11.91 -5.38 15.40
CA ARG A 80 10.92 -5.37 14.32
C ARG A 80 11.57 -5.61 12.95
N SER A 81 11.94 -6.84 12.62
CA SER A 81 12.25 -7.23 11.25
C SER A 81 11.08 -8.04 10.69
N GLY A 82 10.44 -7.51 9.65
CA GLY A 82 9.56 -8.30 8.79
C GLY A 82 8.06 -8.14 9.00
N TYR A 83 7.58 -7.25 9.87
CA TYR A 83 6.18 -6.81 9.82
C TYR A 83 6.13 -5.29 10.00
N PRO A 84 5.55 -4.53 9.06
CA PRO A 84 5.12 -3.18 9.37
C PRO A 84 4.20 -3.24 10.58
N GLU A 85 4.17 -2.17 11.36
CA GLU A 85 3.31 -2.11 12.53
C GLU A 85 1.89 -2.48 12.10
N TYR A 86 1.13 -3.19 12.94
CA TYR A 86 -0.27 -3.57 12.63
C TYR A 86 -1.17 -2.35 12.31
N ASP A 87 -0.64 -1.13 12.45
CA ASP A 87 -1.27 0.16 12.26
C ASP A 87 -0.63 1.01 11.14
N THR A 88 0.33 0.46 10.37
CA THR A 88 0.92 1.17 9.23
C THR A 88 -0.11 1.29 8.11
N ASN A 89 -0.36 2.53 7.72
CA ASN A 89 -1.21 2.91 6.60
C ASN A 89 -0.40 3.71 5.59
N TYR A 90 -0.95 3.95 4.41
CA TYR A 90 -0.26 4.76 3.40
C TYR A 90 -1.20 5.75 2.73
N PHE A 91 -0.69 6.94 2.45
CA PHE A 91 -1.20 7.76 1.36
C PHE A 91 -0.44 7.43 0.10
N PHE A 92 -1.07 7.52 -1.07
CA PHE A 92 -0.37 7.41 -2.35
C PHE A 92 -0.83 8.48 -3.33
N ARG A 93 0.06 8.83 -4.26
CA ARG A 93 -0.21 9.69 -5.41
C ARG A 93 0.19 8.97 -6.67
N VAL A 94 -0.69 8.96 -7.67
CA VAL A 94 -0.48 8.31 -8.97
C VAL A 94 -0.91 9.22 -10.10
N ARG A 95 -0.38 8.96 -11.30
CA ARG A 95 -0.68 9.73 -12.52
C ARG A 95 -0.36 11.21 -12.35
N THR A 96 0.79 11.46 -11.73
CA THR A 96 1.27 12.80 -11.44
C THR A 96 1.48 13.59 -12.72
N GLU A 97 1.00 14.83 -12.71
CA GLU A 97 1.23 15.82 -13.76
C GLU A 97 2.36 16.74 -13.29
N LEU A 98 3.37 16.92 -14.13
CA LEU A 98 4.54 17.76 -13.86
C LEU A 98 4.54 18.99 -14.79
N ASP A 99 5.03 20.12 -14.29
CA ASP A 99 5.35 21.27 -15.13
C ASP A 99 6.73 21.08 -15.83
N MET A 100 7.16 22.11 -16.57
CA MET A 100 8.45 22.09 -17.28
C MET A 100 9.67 22.05 -16.36
N ASP A 101 9.49 22.41 -15.08
CA ASP A 101 10.53 22.44 -14.05
C ASP A 101 10.47 21.18 -13.17
N GLU A 102 9.74 20.14 -13.59
CA GLU A 102 9.51 18.88 -12.89
C GLU A 102 8.79 19.03 -11.54
N ASN A 103 8.09 20.16 -11.31
CA ASN A 103 7.26 20.34 -10.13
C ASN A 103 5.90 19.66 -10.33
N VAL A 104 5.37 19.11 -9.25
CA VAL A 104 4.04 18.50 -9.26
C VAL A 104 2.95 19.56 -9.32
N ILE A 105 2.15 19.52 -10.38
CA ILE A 105 1.00 20.41 -10.60
C ILE A 105 -0.35 19.69 -10.50
N GLY A 106 -0.35 18.36 -10.53
CA GLY A 106 -1.56 17.55 -10.47
C GLY A 106 -1.30 16.06 -10.23
N GLY A 107 -2.36 15.28 -10.09
CA GLY A 107 -2.29 13.85 -9.82
C GLY A 107 -3.51 13.35 -9.05
N LEU A 108 -3.68 12.03 -9.00
CA LEU A 108 -4.73 11.38 -8.23
C LEU A 108 -4.21 10.94 -6.87
N TYR A 109 -4.97 11.23 -5.83
CA TYR A 109 -4.61 10.91 -4.44
C TYR A 109 -5.45 9.74 -3.91
N GLY A 110 -4.83 8.90 -3.11
CA GLY A 110 -5.48 7.76 -2.50
C GLY A 110 -4.86 7.35 -1.18
N LYS A 111 -5.43 6.29 -0.61
CA LYS A 111 -4.96 5.69 0.63
C LYS A 111 -4.96 4.17 0.55
N ILE A 112 -4.00 3.54 1.22
CA ILE A 112 -3.96 2.10 1.48
C ILE A 112 -4.18 1.91 2.97
N HIS A 113 -5.25 1.20 3.32
CA HIS A 113 -5.58 0.91 4.69
C HIS A 113 -4.88 -0.37 5.16
N GLY A 114 -4.03 -0.23 6.17
CA GLY A 114 -3.20 -1.29 6.70
C GLY A 114 -2.03 -1.67 5.79
N GLU A 115 -1.39 -2.77 6.16
CA GLU A 115 -0.21 -3.30 5.48
C GLU A 115 -0.48 -3.73 4.02
N ILE A 116 0.53 -3.50 3.16
CA ILE A 116 0.70 -4.21 1.89
C ILE A 116 1.25 -5.60 2.18
N LYS A 117 0.40 -6.63 2.10
CA LYS A 117 0.72 -7.97 2.58
C LYS A 117 1.21 -8.88 1.46
N LEU A 118 2.37 -9.50 1.68
CA LEU A 118 2.86 -10.63 0.90
C LEU A 118 2.58 -11.95 1.63
N THR A 119 1.79 -12.83 1.02
CA THR A 119 1.45 -14.17 1.52
C THR A 119 1.72 -15.24 0.47
N ASN A 120 1.59 -16.52 0.83
CA ASN A 120 1.75 -17.66 -0.09
C ASN A 120 3.08 -17.65 -0.87
N PHE A 121 4.14 -17.06 -0.30
CA PHE A 121 5.49 -17.08 -0.86
C PHE A 121 6.22 -18.40 -0.59
N ILE A 122 5.60 -19.29 0.18
CA ILE A 122 6.01 -20.68 0.36
C ILE A 122 5.03 -21.54 -0.43
N PRO A 123 5.43 -21.99 -1.63
CA PRO A 123 4.52 -22.69 -2.53
C PRO A 123 4.17 -24.08 -2.00
N SER A 124 2.89 -24.42 -1.96
CA SER A 124 2.38 -25.78 -1.73
C SER A 124 2.41 -26.62 -3.01
N THR A 125 2.49 -25.96 -4.18
CA THR A 125 2.59 -26.58 -5.50
C THR A 125 3.57 -25.83 -6.39
N LYS A 126 4.13 -26.49 -7.41
CA LYS A 126 5.14 -25.90 -8.31
C LYS A 126 4.69 -24.61 -9.01
N ASP A 127 3.39 -24.45 -9.23
CA ASP A 127 2.81 -23.34 -9.98
C ASP A 127 2.20 -22.24 -9.09
N GLU A 128 2.23 -22.43 -7.77
CA GLU A 128 1.72 -21.43 -6.83
C GLU A 128 2.62 -20.19 -6.82
N LYS A 129 2.00 -19.03 -6.97
CA LYS A 129 2.68 -17.73 -6.95
C LYS A 129 2.42 -17.02 -5.62
N PRO A 130 3.38 -16.19 -5.16
CA PRO A 130 3.13 -15.29 -4.04
C PRO A 130 1.90 -14.42 -4.28
N THR A 131 1.12 -14.20 -3.23
CA THR A 131 -0.08 -13.40 -3.24
C THR A 131 0.21 -12.05 -2.60
N LEU A 132 -0.09 -10.97 -3.33
CA LEU A 132 -0.06 -9.61 -2.82
C LEU A 132 -1.48 -9.16 -2.51
N SER A 133 -1.72 -8.59 -1.34
CA SER A 133 -3.05 -8.10 -0.95
C SER A 133 -2.97 -6.82 -0.14
N PHE A 134 -3.86 -5.87 -0.44
CA PHE A 134 -4.04 -4.63 0.30
C PHE A 134 -5.40 -4.02 -0.04
N ASN A 135 -5.94 -3.21 0.87
CA ASN A 135 -7.18 -2.48 0.64
C ASN A 135 -6.85 -1.03 0.33
N TYR A 136 -7.40 -0.49 -0.75
CA TYR A 136 -7.13 0.88 -1.16
C TYR A 136 -8.39 1.65 -1.55
N TYR A 137 -8.29 2.97 -1.46
CA TYR A 137 -9.23 3.93 -2.04
C TYR A 137 -8.45 4.93 -2.89
N LEU A 138 -9.01 5.29 -4.05
CA LEU A 138 -8.44 6.28 -4.97
C LEU A 138 -9.52 7.33 -5.26
N ASN A 139 -9.22 8.60 -4.97
CA ASN A 139 -10.06 9.70 -5.39
C ASN A 139 -9.85 9.95 -6.90
N PRO A 140 -10.90 9.84 -7.74
CA PRO A 140 -10.76 10.03 -9.18
C PRO A 140 -10.67 11.52 -9.60
N ASN A 141 -10.90 12.47 -8.70
CA ASN A 141 -10.84 13.90 -9.00
C ASN A 141 -9.38 14.34 -9.08
N ASN A 142 -8.98 14.91 -10.22
CA ASN A 142 -7.61 15.38 -10.40
C ASN A 142 -7.26 16.47 -9.39
N ASN A 143 -6.09 16.32 -8.77
CA ASN A 143 -5.51 17.23 -7.78
C ASN A 143 -6.38 17.49 -6.53
N ASP A 144 -7.37 16.64 -6.27
CA ASP A 144 -8.16 16.66 -5.05
C ASP A 144 -7.52 15.75 -4.01
N THR A 145 -7.05 16.34 -2.91
CA THR A 145 -6.39 15.61 -1.82
C THR A 145 -7.38 14.97 -0.85
N ASN A 146 -8.69 15.17 -1.02
CA ASN A 146 -9.68 14.52 -0.17
C ASN A 146 -9.61 12.99 -0.33
N ILE A 147 -9.48 12.28 0.78
CA ILE A 147 -9.38 10.81 0.83
C ILE A 147 -10.50 10.18 1.66
N GLU A 148 -11.56 10.92 1.95
CA GLU A 148 -12.78 10.35 2.51
C GLU A 148 -13.41 9.38 1.50
N TYR A 149 -13.91 8.26 2.02
CA TYR A 149 -14.55 7.27 1.16
C TYR A 149 -15.87 7.83 0.65
N ASP A 150 -15.95 8.05 -0.65
CA ASP A 150 -17.18 8.49 -1.32
C ASP A 150 -17.75 7.34 -2.18
N PRO A 151 -18.83 6.66 -1.75
CA PRO A 151 -19.45 5.56 -2.48
C PRO A 151 -19.98 5.96 -3.87
N GLU A 152 -20.28 7.24 -4.12
CA GLU A 152 -20.77 7.70 -5.42
C GLU A 152 -19.63 7.92 -6.42
N LYS A 153 -18.43 8.25 -5.92
CA LYS A 153 -17.23 8.51 -6.72
C LYS A 153 -16.26 7.33 -6.78
N ASN A 154 -16.61 6.19 -6.18
CA ASN A 154 -15.76 5.00 -6.23
C ASN A 154 -15.63 4.44 -7.65
N LEU A 155 -14.43 3.98 -7.98
CA LEU A 155 -14.14 3.33 -9.27
C LEU A 155 -14.87 1.99 -9.42
N TYR A 156 -15.25 1.36 -8.31
CA TYR A 156 -16.08 0.16 -8.29
C TYR A 156 -17.56 0.55 -8.20
N LYS A 157 -18.24 0.64 -9.35
CA LYS A 157 -19.66 1.02 -9.40
C LYS A 157 -20.62 -0.14 -9.07
N ASP A 158 -20.19 -1.39 -9.32
CA ASP A 158 -21.00 -2.61 -9.14
C ASP A 158 -20.44 -3.54 -8.06
N VAL A 159 -20.13 -2.98 -6.89
CA VAL A 159 -19.68 -3.78 -5.74
C VAL A 159 -20.86 -4.64 -5.24
N PRO A 160 -20.71 -5.97 -5.07
CA PRO A 160 -21.74 -6.83 -4.47
C PRO A 160 -22.23 -6.26 -3.14
N HIS A 161 -23.52 -6.36 -2.84
CA HIS A 161 -24.12 -5.68 -1.67
C HIS A 161 -23.38 -5.93 -0.35
N ARG A 162 -22.84 -7.14 -0.15
CA ARG A 162 -22.01 -7.56 0.99
C ARG A 162 -20.63 -6.88 1.13
N LEU A 163 -20.15 -6.24 0.07
CA LEU A 163 -18.91 -5.47 0.03
C LEU A 163 -19.20 -3.96 -0.06
N LYS A 164 -20.48 -3.56 -0.15
CA LYS A 164 -20.87 -2.14 -0.03
C LYS A 164 -20.80 -1.76 1.44
N VAL A 165 -19.86 -0.88 1.77
CA VAL A 165 -19.88 -0.18 3.06
C VAL A 165 -21.04 0.82 2.99
N THR A 166 -22.19 0.46 3.56
CA THR A 166 -23.23 1.44 3.88
C THR A 166 -22.76 2.21 5.12
N ASN A 167 -22.93 3.53 5.12
CA ASN A 167 -22.47 4.45 6.17
C ASN A 167 -22.57 3.88 7.61
N PRO A 168 -21.60 4.18 8.49
CA PRO A 168 -21.71 3.91 9.92
C PRO A 168 -22.88 4.65 10.57
#